data_AF-A0A7C4ZVJ5-F1
#
_entry.id   AF-A0A7C4ZVJ5-F1
#
_cell.length_a   1.000
_cell.length_b   1.000
_cell.length_c   1.000
_cell.angle_alpha   90.00
_cell.angle_beta   90.00
_cell.angle_gamma   90.00
#
_symmetry.space_group_name_H-M   'P 1'
#
loop_
_entity.id
_entity.type
_entity.pdbx_description
1 polymer ?
#
loop_
_entity_poly.entity_id
_entity_poly.type
_entity_poly.pdbx_seq_one_letter_code
_entity_poly.pdbx_strand_id
1 'polypeptide(L)'
;MSLEKNAIDLSASPCSSQFLVWLKNLSLVWGLAVLLLACIPEEPPPLPTPTPTATPPMTIPDNDNVEALNAAKAALGDFEFGFASLLAEDATRIVIEPGSLGEVARLAYPPQPANPAEWPAVDSFILSYAIQQSLMQSPQVQGVALGRFGVAAPLDDLQDRVDHVAVWARFADGSQAIVDFSPLASSFGSLHSATELLTDASQIENQFAQWRQGVPLDLLQPMKVVRKHNNVYYLLAQVLVTPERYHFSLRAHLTQTATPIQPLRLTRGAAAVVEIKRTDYEALRELLLADGPTAFNEKPELLTRSGDPDSTMQTVLNDQLPLLWHLVTKLEHQLPAPDATPVPTITPTSTATRPALPQDTS
;
A
#
# COMPACT_ATOMS: atom_id res chain seq x y z
N MET A 1 -9.55 23.30 66.91
CA MET A 1 -9.75 24.75 66.68
C MET A 1 -9.44 25.01 65.22
N SER A 2 -10.28 25.55 64.34
CA SER A 2 -11.65 26.00 64.38
C SER A 2 -12.17 25.90 62.93
N LEU A 3 -13.43 25.49 62.75
CA LEU A 3 -14.13 25.47 61.48
C LEU A 3 -14.72 26.87 61.20
N GLU A 4 -14.41 27.47 60.05
CA GLU A 4 -15.17 28.60 59.45
C GLU A 4 -15.58 28.17 58.04
N LYS A 5 -16.83 27.74 57.80
CA LYS A 5 -18.05 28.52 57.51
C LYS A 5 -17.82 29.65 56.50
N ASN A 6 -17.96 29.34 55.21
CA ASN A 6 -18.38 30.33 54.21
C ASN A 6 -19.85 30.12 53.85
N ALA A 7 -20.62 31.18 54.13
CA ALA A 7 -22.04 31.29 53.86
C ALA A 7 -22.29 31.61 52.38
N ILE A 8 -23.41 31.10 51.89
CA ILE A 8 -24.00 31.38 50.58
C ILE A 8 -24.63 32.77 50.65
N ASP A 9 -24.20 33.67 49.77
CA ASP A 9 -24.85 34.96 49.53
C ASP A 9 -25.59 34.89 48.19
N LEU A 10 -26.92 34.78 48.25
CA LEU A 10 -27.84 34.77 47.11
C LEU A 10 -28.46 36.16 46.99
N SER A 11 -27.69 37.11 46.44
CA SER A 11 -28.22 38.40 46.00
C SER A 11 -28.66 38.33 44.54
N ALA A 12 -29.93 38.69 44.32
CA ALA A 12 -30.69 38.59 43.09
C ALA A 12 -30.03 39.26 41.86
N SER A 13 -30.09 38.56 40.72
CA SER A 13 -29.68 39.07 39.40
C SER A 13 -30.90 39.17 38.47
N PRO A 14 -31.10 40.29 37.75
CA PRO A 14 -32.33 40.58 37.01
C PRO A 14 -32.31 39.93 35.63
N CYS A 15 -32.54 38.62 35.56
CA CYS A 15 -32.53 37.87 34.29
C CYS A 15 -33.89 37.24 33.93
N SER A 16 -34.99 37.71 34.53
CA SER A 16 -36.34 37.14 34.32
C SER A 16 -37.25 37.94 33.38
N SER A 17 -36.90 39.17 32.98
CA SER A 17 -37.79 40.02 32.16
C SER A 17 -37.58 39.88 30.65
N GLN A 18 -36.40 39.50 30.18
CA GLN A 18 -36.14 39.36 28.73
C GLN A 18 -36.62 38.02 28.15
N PHE A 19 -36.71 36.97 28.97
CA PHE A 19 -37.15 35.64 28.53
C PHE A 19 -38.67 35.60 28.21
N LEU A 20 -39.48 36.37 28.95
CA LEU A 20 -40.93 36.47 28.73
C LEU A 20 -41.30 37.30 27.48
N VAL A 21 -40.44 38.23 27.05
CA VAL A 21 -40.62 38.99 25.80
C VAL A 21 -40.35 38.10 24.59
N TRP A 22 -39.38 37.18 24.68
CA TRP A 22 -39.05 36.24 23.61
C TRP A 22 -40.18 35.22 23.36
N LEU A 23 -40.80 34.69 24.42
CA LEU A 23 -41.91 33.73 24.33
C LEU A 23 -43.19 34.33 23.72
N LYS A 24 -43.49 35.62 23.95
CA LYS A 24 -44.65 36.28 23.34
C LYS A 24 -44.51 36.48 21.84
N ASN A 25 -43.31 36.80 21.36
CA ASN A 25 -43.05 36.99 19.93
C ASN A 25 -43.09 35.67 19.13
N LEU A 26 -42.76 34.54 19.75
CA LEU A 26 -42.81 33.24 19.09
C LEU A 26 -44.26 32.78 18.79
N SER A 27 -45.23 33.08 19.67
CA SER A 27 -46.64 32.69 19.42
C SER A 27 -47.33 33.51 18.33
N LEU A 28 -46.91 34.75 18.11
CA LEU A 28 -47.48 35.62 17.07
C LEU A 28 -47.05 35.19 15.66
N VAL A 29 -45.81 34.69 15.52
CA VAL A 29 -45.27 34.23 14.23
C VAL A 29 -45.91 32.89 13.80
N TRP A 30 -46.21 32.01 14.76
CA TRP A 30 -46.91 30.75 14.46
C TRP A 30 -48.40 30.95 14.14
N GLY A 31 -49.07 31.92 14.79
CA GLY A 31 -50.47 32.25 14.49
C GLY A 31 -50.69 32.81 13.08
N LEU A 32 -49.73 33.58 12.54
CA LEU A 32 -49.83 34.15 11.19
C LEU A 32 -49.57 33.11 10.08
N ALA A 33 -48.74 32.09 10.35
CA ALA A 33 -48.45 31.02 9.39
C ALA A 33 -49.65 30.08 9.14
N VAL A 34 -50.51 29.88 10.15
CA VAL A 34 -51.70 29.02 10.02
C VAL A 34 -52.83 29.69 9.21
N LEU A 35 -52.90 31.02 9.18
CA LEU A 35 -53.92 31.77 8.43
C LEU A 35 -53.58 31.96 6.93
N LEU A 36 -52.33 31.74 6.51
CA LEU A 36 -51.91 31.80 5.10
C LEU A 36 -52.09 30.47 4.33
N LEU A 37 -52.42 29.37 5.01
CA LEU A 37 -52.67 28.06 4.40
C LEU A 37 -54.11 27.85 3.92
N ALA A 38 -55.03 28.81 4.14
CA ALA A 38 -56.44 28.71 3.79
C ALA A 38 -56.82 29.28 2.41
N CYS A 39 -55.85 29.75 1.61
CA CYS A 39 -56.08 30.26 0.25
C CYS A 39 -55.16 29.61 -0.80
N ILE A 40 -54.97 28.29 -0.72
CA ILE A 40 -54.38 27.53 -1.84
C ILE A 40 -55.52 27.13 -2.78
N PRO A 41 -55.56 27.60 -4.03
CA PRO A 41 -56.54 27.15 -5.02
C PRO A 41 -56.39 25.65 -5.27
N GLU A 42 -57.52 24.94 -5.38
CA GLU A 42 -57.59 23.51 -5.71
C GLU A 42 -56.76 23.22 -6.98
N GLU A 43 -55.78 22.33 -6.82
CA GLU A 43 -54.93 21.84 -7.91
C GLU A 43 -55.79 21.02 -8.89
N PRO A 44 -55.71 21.26 -10.22
CA PRO A 44 -56.41 20.43 -11.18
C PRO A 44 -55.97 18.97 -11.02
N PRO A 45 -56.86 17.99 -11.29
CA PRO A 45 -56.55 16.59 -11.08
C PRO A 45 -55.26 16.23 -11.82
N PRO A 46 -54.33 15.49 -11.17
CA PRO A 46 -53.06 15.16 -11.79
C PRO A 46 -53.32 14.43 -13.09
N LEU A 47 -52.70 14.91 -14.19
CA LEU A 47 -52.53 14.08 -15.37
C LEU A 47 -51.94 12.74 -14.91
N PRO A 48 -52.41 11.59 -15.39
CA PRO A 48 -51.80 10.32 -15.06
C PRO A 48 -50.31 10.42 -15.39
N THR A 49 -49.48 10.41 -14.35
CA THR A 49 -48.04 10.31 -14.51
C THR A 49 -47.82 9.05 -15.33
N PRO A 50 -47.11 9.10 -16.48
CA PRO A 50 -46.74 7.88 -17.16
C PRO A 50 -46.06 7.01 -16.10
N THR A 51 -46.64 5.85 -15.83
CA THR A 51 -46.01 4.86 -14.96
C THR A 51 -44.59 4.72 -15.49
N PRO A 52 -43.53 4.93 -14.68
CA PRO A 52 -42.19 4.64 -15.15
C PRO A 52 -42.24 3.20 -15.62
N THR A 53 -42.15 2.98 -16.94
CA THR A 53 -41.89 1.66 -17.47
C THR A 53 -40.69 1.20 -16.68
N ALA A 54 -40.85 0.14 -15.89
CA ALA A 54 -39.73 -0.44 -15.17
C ALA A 54 -38.67 -0.66 -16.23
N THR A 55 -37.61 0.16 -16.20
CA THR A 55 -36.42 -0.14 -16.98
C THR A 55 -36.10 -1.54 -16.49
N PRO A 56 -36.15 -2.57 -17.37
CA PRO A 56 -35.64 -3.87 -16.99
C PRO A 56 -34.29 -3.59 -16.35
N PRO A 57 -33.96 -4.18 -15.17
CA PRO A 57 -32.61 -4.06 -14.66
C PRO A 57 -31.71 -4.31 -15.86
N MET A 58 -30.76 -3.41 -16.13
CA MET A 58 -29.74 -3.73 -17.11
C MET A 58 -29.19 -5.07 -16.64
N THR A 59 -29.58 -6.15 -17.33
CA THR A 59 -28.87 -7.40 -17.28
C THR A 59 -27.55 -7.00 -17.87
N ILE A 60 -26.60 -6.63 -17.00
CA ILE A 60 -25.19 -6.66 -17.34
C ILE A 60 -25.05 -8.08 -17.87
N PRO A 61 -24.77 -8.27 -19.18
CA PRO A 61 -24.63 -9.62 -19.71
C PRO A 61 -23.67 -10.36 -18.79
N ASP A 62 -24.04 -11.57 -18.37
CA ASP A 62 -23.13 -12.44 -17.65
C ASP A 62 -21.85 -12.51 -18.48
N ASN A 63 -20.84 -11.79 -18.01
CA ASN A 63 -19.57 -11.73 -18.69
C ASN A 63 -18.79 -12.87 -18.06
N ASP A 64 -18.94 -14.04 -18.66
CA ASP A 64 -18.19 -15.27 -18.38
C ASP A 64 -16.71 -14.99 -18.01
N ASN A 65 -16.07 -14.01 -18.66
CA ASN A 65 -14.69 -13.63 -18.39
C ASN A 65 -14.51 -12.94 -17.02
N VAL A 66 -15.45 -12.08 -16.63
CA VAL A 66 -15.51 -11.46 -15.29
C VAL A 66 -15.79 -12.50 -14.22
N GLU A 67 -16.64 -13.49 -14.51
CA GLU A 67 -16.89 -14.61 -13.60
C GLU A 67 -15.64 -15.47 -13.38
N ALA A 68 -14.89 -15.81 -14.43
CA ALA A 68 -13.62 -16.53 -14.32
C ALA A 68 -12.61 -15.80 -13.43
N LEU A 69 -12.49 -14.48 -13.59
CA LEU A 69 -11.57 -13.66 -12.82
C LEU A 69 -12.02 -13.52 -11.36
N ASN A 70 -13.32 -13.34 -11.12
CA ASN A 70 -13.90 -13.30 -9.77
C ASN A 70 -13.77 -14.64 -9.06
N ALA A 71 -13.97 -15.76 -9.77
CA ALA A 71 -13.78 -17.11 -9.24
C ALA A 71 -12.31 -17.36 -8.88
N ALA A 72 -11.37 -16.97 -9.75
CA ALA A 72 -9.95 -17.06 -9.45
C ALA A 72 -9.57 -16.23 -8.22
N LYS A 73 -10.11 -15.01 -8.09
CA LYS A 73 -9.91 -14.17 -6.89
C LYS A 73 -10.51 -14.80 -5.64
N ALA A 74 -11.72 -15.35 -5.73
CA ALA A 74 -12.38 -16.00 -4.61
C ALA A 74 -11.63 -17.26 -4.14
N ALA A 75 -10.99 -17.99 -5.06
CA ALA A 75 -10.19 -19.17 -4.74
C ALA A 75 -8.95 -18.86 -3.88
N LEU A 76 -8.46 -17.62 -3.90
CA LEU A 76 -7.33 -17.20 -3.05
C LEU A 76 -7.73 -16.95 -1.59
N GLY A 77 -9.02 -16.77 -1.31
CA GLY A 77 -9.51 -16.46 0.03
C GLY A 77 -9.04 -15.10 0.57
N ASP A 78 -9.05 -14.99 1.90
CA ASP A 78 -8.52 -13.82 2.61
C ASP A 78 -7.02 -13.99 2.85
N PHE A 79 -6.23 -12.98 2.48
CA PHE A 79 -4.78 -12.97 2.67
C PHE A 79 -4.31 -11.60 3.15
N GLU A 80 -3.19 -11.55 3.87
CA GLU A 80 -2.50 -10.29 4.15
C GLU A 80 -1.57 -9.94 2.98
N PHE A 81 -1.72 -8.74 2.44
CA PHE A 81 -0.86 -8.28 1.36
C PHE A 81 0.45 -7.69 1.90
N GLY A 82 1.56 -8.20 1.38
CA GLY A 82 2.92 -7.82 1.77
C GLY A 82 3.54 -8.76 2.81
N PHE A 83 4.81 -8.54 3.14
CA PHE A 83 5.60 -9.47 3.94
C PHE A 83 5.51 -9.27 5.46
N ALA A 84 4.64 -8.39 5.98
CA ALA A 84 4.58 -8.07 7.42
C ALA A 84 4.30 -9.29 8.30
N SER A 85 3.33 -10.14 7.93
CA SER A 85 3.01 -11.35 8.68
C SER A 85 4.18 -12.34 8.70
N LEU A 86 4.83 -12.57 7.56
CA LEU A 86 6.04 -13.41 7.48
C LEU A 86 7.21 -12.81 8.27
N LEU A 87 7.39 -11.48 8.23
CA LEU A 87 8.41 -10.79 9.01
C LEU A 87 8.15 -10.90 10.51
N ALA A 88 6.91 -11.05 10.97
CA ALA A 88 6.60 -11.21 12.39
C ALA A 88 7.00 -12.60 12.93
N GLU A 89 7.03 -13.64 12.09
CA GLU A 89 7.33 -15.02 12.52
C GLU A 89 8.71 -15.18 13.16
N ASP A 90 8.79 -15.86 14.32
CA ASP A 90 10.03 -16.03 15.08
C ASP A 90 11.15 -16.76 14.33
N ALA A 91 10.81 -17.56 13.32
CA ALA A 91 11.78 -18.27 12.50
C ALA A 91 12.33 -17.43 11.34
N THR A 92 11.69 -16.30 11.02
CA THR A 92 12.13 -15.40 9.94
C THR A 92 13.39 -14.63 10.33
N ARG A 93 14.32 -14.53 9.39
CA ARG A 93 15.62 -13.88 9.50
C ARG A 93 15.83 -12.95 8.32
N ILE A 94 16.72 -11.98 8.47
CA ILE A 94 17.24 -11.23 7.33
C ILE A 94 18.71 -11.64 7.20
N VAL A 95 18.99 -12.40 6.15
CA VAL A 95 20.34 -12.93 5.88
C VAL A 95 21.06 -12.02 4.90
N ILE A 96 22.38 -11.98 4.99
CA ILE A 96 23.22 -11.24 4.03
C ILE A 96 23.88 -12.27 3.11
N GLU A 97 23.64 -12.12 1.81
CA GLU A 97 24.13 -13.01 0.77
C GLU A 97 25.02 -12.25 -0.23
N PRO A 98 26.02 -12.91 -0.85
CA PRO A 98 26.75 -12.32 -1.97
C PRO A 98 25.83 -12.10 -3.18
N GLY A 99 25.76 -10.87 -3.67
CA GLY A 99 25.08 -10.48 -4.92
C GLY A 99 26.05 -10.01 -6.00
N SER A 100 25.53 -9.77 -7.20
CA SER A 100 26.34 -9.37 -8.37
C SER A 100 27.00 -7.99 -8.24
N LEU A 101 26.44 -7.11 -7.42
CA LEU A 101 26.91 -5.74 -7.19
C LEU A 101 27.39 -5.47 -5.75
N GLY A 102 27.43 -6.51 -4.90
CA GLY A 102 27.76 -6.37 -3.48
C GLY A 102 26.96 -7.31 -2.61
N GLU A 103 26.92 -7.05 -1.31
CA GLU A 103 26.10 -7.79 -0.36
C GLU A 103 24.62 -7.42 -0.51
N VAL A 104 23.74 -8.42 -0.49
CA VAL A 104 22.29 -8.27 -0.58
C VAL A 104 21.66 -8.79 0.70
N ALA A 105 20.80 -7.98 1.31
CA ALA A 105 19.93 -8.44 2.39
C ALA A 105 18.75 -9.22 1.79
N ARG A 106 18.44 -10.39 2.34
CA ARG A 106 17.31 -11.23 1.92
C ARG A 106 16.44 -11.54 3.13
N LEU A 107 15.13 -11.30 3.02
CA LEU A 107 14.15 -11.78 3.99
C LEU A 107 14.01 -13.30 3.79
N ALA A 108 14.53 -14.08 4.72
CA ALA A 108 14.45 -15.53 4.72
C ALA A 108 13.42 -15.99 5.75
N TYR A 109 12.35 -16.63 5.30
CA TYR A 109 11.28 -17.17 6.14
C TYR A 109 11.19 -18.69 6.00
N PRO A 110 10.48 -19.39 6.92
CA PRO A 110 10.19 -20.80 6.77
C PRO A 110 9.66 -21.13 5.36
N PRO A 111 10.11 -22.24 4.75
CA PRO A 111 9.68 -22.59 3.41
C PRO A 111 8.15 -22.61 3.29
N GLN A 112 7.64 -21.79 2.39
CA GLN A 112 6.20 -21.67 2.21
C GLN A 112 5.64 -22.85 1.39
N PRO A 113 4.35 -23.20 1.57
CA PRO A 113 3.71 -24.26 0.80
C PRO A 113 3.76 -24.03 -0.72
N ALA A 114 3.63 -25.11 -1.49
CA ALA A 114 3.57 -24.99 -2.95
C ALA A 114 2.25 -24.35 -3.43
N ASN A 115 1.21 -24.40 -2.60
CA ASN A 115 -0.07 -23.75 -2.86
C ASN A 115 -0.07 -22.32 -2.29
N PRO A 116 -0.13 -21.26 -3.13
CA PRO A 116 -0.15 -19.88 -2.67
C PRO A 116 -1.32 -19.52 -1.73
N ALA A 117 -2.45 -20.22 -1.84
CA ALA A 117 -3.62 -19.98 -0.99
C ALA A 117 -3.40 -20.39 0.48
N GLU A 118 -2.34 -21.15 0.77
CA GLU A 118 -1.95 -21.56 2.13
C GLU A 118 -0.94 -20.59 2.76
N TRP A 119 -0.51 -19.55 2.04
CA TRP A 119 0.46 -18.60 2.56
C TRP A 119 -0.23 -17.58 3.48
N PRO A 120 0.38 -17.25 4.64
CA PRO A 120 -0.19 -16.26 5.55
C PRO A 120 -0.12 -14.83 4.99
N ALA A 121 0.84 -14.57 4.10
CA ALA A 121 1.06 -13.27 3.49
C ALA A 121 1.61 -13.42 2.07
N VAL A 122 1.19 -12.55 1.16
CA VAL A 122 1.51 -12.65 -0.28
C VAL A 122 1.78 -11.28 -0.90
N ASP A 123 2.74 -11.22 -1.81
CA ASP A 123 3.01 -10.03 -2.62
C ASP A 123 2.24 -10.09 -3.95
N SER A 124 2.43 -9.07 -4.80
CA SER A 124 1.78 -9.00 -6.12
C SER A 124 2.18 -10.14 -7.06
N PHE A 125 3.40 -10.68 -6.93
CA PHE A 125 3.87 -11.79 -7.74
C PHE A 125 3.20 -13.11 -7.35
N ILE A 126 3.19 -13.45 -6.05
CA ILE A 126 2.56 -14.68 -5.56
C ILE A 126 1.07 -14.69 -5.87
N LEU A 127 0.38 -13.55 -5.69
CA LEU A 127 -1.02 -13.42 -6.08
C LEU A 127 -1.22 -13.64 -7.57
N SER A 128 -0.44 -12.97 -8.41
CA SER A 128 -0.58 -13.09 -9.86
C SER A 128 -0.27 -14.50 -10.36
N TYR A 129 0.74 -15.15 -9.78
CA TYR A 129 1.06 -16.56 -10.05
C TYR A 129 -0.13 -17.48 -9.70
N ALA A 130 -0.72 -17.33 -8.52
CA ALA A 130 -1.84 -18.15 -8.08
C ALA A 130 -3.08 -17.97 -8.97
N ILE A 131 -3.36 -16.73 -9.38
CA ILE A 131 -4.44 -16.43 -10.33
C ILE A 131 -4.12 -17.02 -11.70
N GLN A 132 -2.89 -16.88 -12.19
CA GLN A 132 -2.51 -17.47 -13.47
C GLN A 132 -2.77 -18.98 -13.47
N GLN A 133 -2.36 -19.69 -12.42
CA GLN A 133 -2.61 -21.13 -12.28
C GLN A 133 -4.11 -21.45 -12.31
N SER A 134 -4.93 -20.64 -11.65
CA SER A 134 -6.39 -20.81 -11.64
C SER A 134 -7.01 -20.53 -13.01
N LEU A 135 -6.60 -19.45 -13.69
CA LEU A 135 -7.14 -19.06 -14.99
C LEU A 135 -6.74 -20.01 -16.11
N MET A 136 -5.54 -20.60 -16.06
CA MET A 136 -5.11 -21.61 -17.02
C MET A 136 -5.98 -22.88 -16.99
N GLN A 137 -6.75 -23.10 -15.92
CA GLN A 137 -7.70 -24.21 -15.80
C GLN A 137 -9.10 -23.85 -16.33
N SER A 138 -9.37 -22.58 -16.63
CA SER A 138 -10.68 -22.13 -17.12
C SER A 138 -10.84 -22.35 -18.63
N PRO A 139 -11.96 -22.94 -19.09
CA PRO A 139 -12.22 -23.14 -20.53
C PRO A 139 -12.44 -21.82 -21.29
N GLN A 140 -12.75 -20.72 -20.60
CA GLN A 140 -12.97 -19.40 -21.21
C GLN A 140 -11.65 -18.67 -21.50
N VAL A 141 -10.52 -19.15 -20.94
CA VAL A 141 -9.23 -18.49 -21.04
C VAL A 141 -8.40 -19.15 -22.15
N GLN A 142 -8.03 -18.37 -23.16
CA GLN A 142 -7.17 -18.80 -24.26
C GLN A 142 -5.69 -18.75 -23.89
N GLY A 143 -5.29 -17.79 -23.04
CA GLY A 143 -3.91 -17.65 -22.62
C GLY A 143 -3.75 -16.66 -21.48
N VAL A 144 -2.69 -16.86 -20.69
CA VAL A 144 -2.36 -16.01 -19.54
C VAL A 144 -0.87 -15.74 -19.50
N ALA A 145 -0.50 -14.48 -19.30
CA ALA A 145 0.87 -14.06 -19.02
C ALA A 145 0.91 -13.27 -17.70
N LEU A 146 2.07 -13.23 -17.06
CA LEU A 146 2.31 -12.30 -15.95
C LEU A 146 3.04 -11.08 -16.50
N GLY A 147 2.58 -9.88 -16.18
CA GLY A 147 3.22 -8.64 -16.60
C GLY A 147 3.81 -7.91 -15.41
N ARG A 148 5.09 -7.51 -15.51
CA ARG A 148 5.77 -6.69 -14.52
C ARG A 148 5.72 -5.22 -14.92
N PHE A 149 5.41 -4.35 -13.97
CA PHE A 149 5.44 -2.90 -14.15
C PHE A 149 5.95 -2.20 -12.89
N GLY A 150 6.73 -1.14 -13.07
CA GLY A 150 7.24 -0.35 -11.96
C GLY A 150 6.26 0.74 -11.53
N VAL A 151 5.94 0.78 -10.24
CA VAL A 151 5.18 1.86 -9.61
C VAL A 151 6.18 2.82 -8.97
N ALA A 152 6.16 4.09 -9.38
CA ALA A 152 7.03 5.10 -8.78
C ALA A 152 6.68 5.27 -7.29
N ALA A 153 7.71 5.26 -6.44
CA ALA A 153 7.60 5.44 -5.00
C ALA A 153 8.48 6.64 -4.56
N PRO A 154 8.11 7.87 -4.95
CA PRO A 154 8.95 9.04 -4.71
C PRO A 154 9.07 9.36 -3.23
N LEU A 155 10.30 9.62 -2.77
CA LEU A 155 10.62 10.09 -1.43
C LEU A 155 11.60 11.26 -1.55
N ASP A 156 11.19 12.45 -1.12
CA ASP A 156 11.98 13.68 -1.34
C ASP A 156 12.37 13.86 -2.82
N ASP A 157 13.68 13.82 -3.12
CA ASP A 157 14.27 13.87 -4.47
C ASP A 157 14.66 12.48 -5.01
N LEU A 158 14.44 11.40 -4.25
CA LEU A 158 14.70 10.03 -4.66
C LEU A 158 13.59 9.52 -5.59
N GLN A 159 14.01 8.95 -6.73
CA GLN A 159 13.12 8.31 -7.70
C GLN A 159 13.24 6.79 -7.62
N ASP A 160 12.75 6.21 -6.52
CA ASP A 160 12.68 4.77 -6.38
C ASP A 160 11.40 4.20 -7.03
N ARG A 161 11.39 2.88 -7.20
CA ARG A 161 10.28 2.12 -7.77
C ARG A 161 10.02 0.85 -6.99
N VAL A 162 8.76 0.44 -6.97
CA VAL A 162 8.32 -0.87 -6.53
C VAL A 162 7.88 -1.65 -7.75
N ASP A 163 8.41 -2.85 -7.93
CA ASP A 163 7.94 -3.73 -8.99
C ASP A 163 6.64 -4.40 -8.57
N HIS A 164 5.61 -4.25 -9.41
CA HIS A 164 4.35 -4.95 -9.30
C HIS A 164 4.20 -5.96 -10.43
N VAL A 165 3.53 -7.06 -10.13
CA VAL A 165 3.13 -8.06 -11.11
C VAL A 165 1.62 -8.14 -11.15
N ALA A 166 1.07 -8.19 -12.37
CA ALA A 166 -0.35 -8.39 -12.63
C ALA A 166 -0.55 -9.47 -13.70
N VAL A 167 -1.80 -9.85 -13.94
CA VAL A 167 -2.18 -10.91 -14.87
C VAL A 167 -2.72 -10.32 -16.17
N TRP A 168 -2.18 -10.78 -17.30
CA TRP A 168 -2.70 -10.49 -18.64
C TRP A 168 -3.42 -11.73 -19.14
N ALA A 169 -4.75 -11.69 -19.15
CA ALA A 169 -5.60 -12.77 -19.62
C ALA A 169 -6.15 -12.45 -21.01
N ARG A 170 -6.11 -13.44 -21.90
CA ARG A 170 -6.79 -13.43 -23.20
C ARG A 170 -7.87 -14.51 -23.16
N PHE A 171 -9.09 -14.14 -23.53
CA PHE A 171 -10.25 -15.02 -23.50
C PHE A 171 -10.53 -15.62 -24.88
N ALA A 172 -11.30 -16.70 -24.90
CA ALA A 172 -11.65 -17.44 -26.12
C ALA A 172 -12.47 -16.61 -27.12
N ASP A 173 -13.22 -15.62 -26.63
CA ASP A 173 -13.95 -14.65 -27.46
C ASP A 173 -13.05 -13.56 -28.09
N GLY A 174 -11.74 -13.59 -27.81
CA GLY A 174 -10.74 -12.65 -28.30
C GLY A 174 -10.57 -11.40 -27.43
N SER A 175 -11.40 -11.21 -26.40
CA SER A 175 -11.24 -10.13 -25.45
C SER A 175 -10.00 -10.31 -24.56
N GLN A 176 -9.55 -9.23 -23.94
CA GLN A 176 -8.36 -9.21 -23.09
C GLN A 176 -8.65 -8.46 -21.79
N ALA A 177 -8.08 -8.94 -20.70
CA ALA A 177 -8.08 -8.24 -19.42
C ALA A 177 -6.67 -8.16 -18.86
N ILE A 178 -6.37 -7.00 -18.26
CA ILE A 178 -5.23 -6.83 -17.38
C ILE A 178 -5.81 -6.70 -15.99
N VAL A 179 -5.35 -7.53 -15.06
CA VAL A 179 -5.88 -7.54 -13.70
C VAL A 179 -4.72 -7.58 -12.72
N ASP A 180 -4.50 -6.45 -12.05
CA ASP A 180 -3.76 -6.42 -10.79
C ASP A 180 -4.71 -6.95 -9.70
N PHE A 181 -4.23 -7.86 -8.87
CA PHE A 181 -4.99 -8.46 -7.78
C PHE A 181 -4.49 -8.01 -6.41
N SER A 182 -3.51 -7.12 -6.35
CA SER A 182 -3.17 -6.43 -5.11
C SER A 182 -4.41 -5.71 -4.57
N PRO A 183 -4.59 -5.58 -3.24
CA PRO A 183 -5.73 -4.87 -2.66
C PRO A 183 -5.74 -3.37 -3.02
N LEU A 184 -4.72 -2.90 -3.74
CA LEU A 184 -4.51 -1.52 -4.17
C LEU A 184 -5.06 -1.26 -5.57
N ALA A 185 -5.34 -2.30 -6.36
CA ALA A 185 -5.84 -2.19 -7.71
C ALA A 185 -6.69 -3.42 -8.03
N SER A 186 -7.96 -3.22 -8.37
CA SER A 186 -8.82 -4.26 -8.93
C SER A 186 -9.51 -3.67 -10.14
N SER A 187 -8.72 -3.44 -11.19
CA SER A 187 -9.18 -2.79 -12.40
C SER A 187 -9.17 -3.77 -13.56
N PHE A 188 -10.27 -3.79 -14.32
CA PHE A 188 -10.44 -4.52 -15.57
C PHE A 188 -10.46 -3.49 -16.70
N GLY A 189 -9.40 -3.42 -17.50
CA GLY A 189 -9.31 -2.50 -18.65
C GLY A 189 -7.94 -1.86 -18.82
N SER A 190 -7.48 -1.75 -20.06
CA SER A 190 -6.07 -1.57 -20.43
C SER A 190 -5.67 -0.11 -20.70
N LEU A 191 -4.82 0.43 -19.83
CA LEU A 191 -3.76 1.40 -20.18
C LEU A 191 -2.45 1.14 -19.40
N HIS A 192 -2.33 0.03 -18.67
CA HIS A 192 -1.10 -0.33 -17.96
C HIS A 192 -0.17 -1.08 -18.91
N SER A 193 0.87 -0.41 -19.40
CA SER A 193 1.91 -1.07 -20.17
C SER A 193 2.82 -1.84 -19.21
N ALA A 194 2.88 -3.16 -19.37
CA ALA A 194 3.92 -3.96 -18.74
C ALA A 194 5.27 -3.52 -19.30
N THR A 195 6.26 -3.37 -18.41
CA THR A 195 7.66 -3.19 -18.82
C THR A 195 8.22 -4.51 -19.35
N GLU A 196 7.75 -5.62 -18.81
CA GLU A 196 8.14 -6.98 -19.18
C GLU A 196 6.93 -7.90 -19.09
N LEU A 197 6.75 -8.76 -20.09
CA LEU A 197 5.78 -9.87 -20.05
C LEU A 197 6.54 -11.17 -19.80
N LEU A 198 6.26 -11.81 -18.66
CA LEU A 198 6.75 -13.12 -18.29
C LEU A 198 5.81 -14.16 -18.91
N THR A 199 6.29 -14.82 -19.95
CA THR A 199 5.54 -15.86 -20.69
C THR A 199 6.17 -17.25 -20.57
N ASP A 200 7.41 -17.34 -20.10
CA ASP A 200 8.09 -18.62 -19.90
C ASP A 200 7.64 -19.25 -18.58
N ALA A 201 6.89 -20.34 -18.67
CA ALA A 201 6.38 -21.08 -17.51
C ALA A 201 7.51 -21.57 -16.60
N SER A 202 8.63 -22.02 -17.16
CA SER A 202 9.76 -22.51 -16.36
C SER A 202 10.44 -21.39 -15.57
N GLN A 203 10.55 -20.21 -16.17
CA GLN A 203 11.07 -19.02 -15.48
C GLN A 203 10.15 -18.59 -14.34
N ILE A 204 8.84 -18.57 -14.58
CA ILE A 204 7.84 -18.21 -13.58
C ILE A 204 7.85 -19.21 -12.41
N GLU A 205 7.87 -20.50 -12.70
CA GLU A 205 7.96 -21.56 -11.68
C GLU A 205 9.26 -21.49 -10.87
N ASN A 206 10.39 -21.20 -11.52
CA ASN A 206 11.66 -21.00 -10.84
C ASN A 206 11.63 -19.77 -9.91
N GLN A 207 11.03 -18.66 -10.36
CA GLN A 207 10.87 -17.47 -9.51
C GLN A 207 9.95 -17.75 -8.32
N PHE A 208 8.84 -18.46 -8.53
CA PHE A 208 7.96 -18.92 -7.45
C PHE A 208 8.69 -19.82 -6.46
N ALA A 209 9.47 -20.79 -6.94
CA ALA A 209 10.28 -21.66 -6.08
C ALA A 209 11.30 -20.89 -5.24
N GLN A 210 11.91 -19.83 -5.79
CA GLN A 210 12.81 -18.95 -5.05
C GLN A 210 12.07 -18.11 -4.00
N TRP A 211 10.90 -17.56 -4.35
CA TRP A 211 10.08 -16.78 -3.43
C TRP A 211 9.57 -17.62 -2.26
N ARG A 212 9.37 -18.93 -2.43
CA ARG A 212 9.01 -19.82 -1.31
C ARG A 212 10.04 -19.85 -0.18
N GLN A 213 11.27 -19.43 -0.46
CA GLN A 213 12.39 -19.45 0.48
C GLN A 213 12.84 -18.04 0.90
N GLY A 214 12.17 -16.98 0.44
CA GLY A 214 12.53 -15.61 0.77
C GLY A 214 12.56 -14.65 -0.41
N VAL A 215 12.76 -13.37 -0.09
CA VAL A 215 12.78 -12.27 -1.06
C VAL A 215 13.92 -11.29 -0.79
N PRO A 216 14.52 -10.69 -1.84
CA PRO A 216 15.52 -9.65 -1.67
C PRO A 216 14.94 -8.40 -0.97
N LEU A 217 15.71 -7.77 -0.09
CA LEU A 217 15.38 -6.52 0.62
C LEU A 217 16.26 -5.33 0.19
N ASP A 218 17.20 -5.52 -0.75
CA ASP A 218 17.95 -4.43 -1.38
C ASP A 218 17.06 -3.58 -2.32
N LEU A 219 15.91 -4.11 -2.71
CA LEU A 219 14.83 -3.42 -3.42
C LEU A 219 13.70 -3.02 -2.46
N LEU A 220 12.89 -2.04 -2.84
CA LEU A 220 11.70 -1.67 -2.06
C LEU A 220 10.67 -2.80 -2.08
N GLN A 221 10.47 -3.43 -0.92
CA GLN A 221 9.55 -4.53 -0.72
C GLN A 221 8.24 -4.06 -0.12
N PRO A 222 7.09 -4.54 -0.62
CA PRO A 222 5.80 -4.28 0.01
C PRO A 222 5.67 -5.03 1.32
N MET A 223 5.60 -4.29 2.42
CA MET A 223 5.46 -4.88 3.74
C MET A 223 4.01 -5.01 4.17
N LYS A 224 3.22 -3.96 3.96
CA LYS A 224 1.85 -3.94 4.47
C LYS A 224 0.99 -2.91 3.76
N VAL A 225 -0.32 -3.17 3.72
CA VAL A 225 -1.33 -2.18 3.36
C VAL A 225 -2.12 -1.78 4.59
N VAL A 226 -2.22 -0.47 4.84
CA VAL A 226 -2.91 0.09 6.02
C VAL A 226 -4.05 0.99 5.55
N ARG A 227 -5.22 0.87 6.19
CA ARG A 227 -6.35 1.77 5.95
C ARG A 227 -6.48 2.74 7.13
N LYS A 228 -6.50 4.04 6.86
CA LYS A 228 -6.68 5.09 7.89
C LYS A 228 -7.45 6.27 7.30
N HIS A 229 -8.53 6.71 7.96
CA HIS A 229 -9.39 7.79 7.50
C HIS A 229 -9.88 7.63 6.04
N ASN A 230 -10.33 6.43 5.66
CA ASN A 230 -10.73 6.06 4.29
C ASN A 230 -9.63 6.13 3.22
N ASN A 231 -8.40 6.47 3.60
CA ASN A 231 -7.24 6.40 2.74
C ASN A 231 -6.54 5.04 2.87
N VAL A 232 -5.92 4.61 1.78
CA VAL A 232 -5.09 3.40 1.73
C VAL A 232 -3.64 3.85 1.67
N TYR A 233 -2.83 3.31 2.58
CA TYR A 233 -1.41 3.57 2.67
C TYR A 233 -0.65 2.29 2.38
N TYR A 234 0.37 2.43 1.54
CA TYR A 234 1.28 1.34 1.23
C TYR A 234 2.56 1.52 2.04
N LEU A 235 2.91 0.50 2.82
CA LEU A 235 4.16 0.44 3.55
C LEU A 235 5.18 -0.39 2.79
N LEU A 236 6.31 0.23 2.51
CA LEU A 236 7.42 -0.34 1.77
C LEU A 236 8.64 -0.38 2.68
N ALA A 237 9.42 -1.46 2.61
CA ALA A 237 10.68 -1.56 3.33
C ALA A 237 11.86 -1.82 2.41
N GLN A 238 13.04 -1.42 2.87
CA GLN A 238 14.30 -1.71 2.20
C GLN A 238 15.39 -1.84 3.25
N VAL A 239 16.31 -2.77 3.02
CA VAL A 239 17.53 -2.98 3.80
C VAL A 239 18.72 -2.90 2.84
N LEU A 240 19.48 -1.81 2.94
CA LEU A 240 20.71 -1.62 2.17
C LEU A 240 21.91 -1.98 3.03
N VAL A 241 22.80 -2.78 2.45
CA VAL A 241 24.03 -3.23 3.10
C VAL A 241 25.21 -2.58 2.38
N THR A 242 26.02 -1.85 3.13
CA THR A 242 27.28 -1.28 2.64
C THR A 242 28.44 -1.81 3.48
N PRO A 243 29.70 -1.67 3.01
CA PRO A 243 30.86 -2.16 3.77
C PRO A 243 30.94 -1.61 5.21
N GLU A 244 30.46 -0.39 5.45
CA GLU A 244 30.56 0.27 6.76
C GLU A 244 29.25 0.32 7.54
N ARG A 245 28.10 0.25 6.85
CA ARG A 245 26.79 0.57 7.44
C ARG A 245 25.66 -0.32 6.94
N TYR A 246 24.69 -0.52 7.81
CA TYR A 246 23.35 -0.98 7.46
C TYR A 246 22.39 0.20 7.42
N HIS A 247 21.54 0.25 6.41
CA HIS A 247 20.45 1.22 6.31
C HIS A 247 19.13 0.46 6.22
N PHE A 248 18.26 0.67 7.19
CA PHE A 248 16.91 0.12 7.21
C PHE A 248 15.93 1.26 6.99
N SER A 249 15.01 1.10 6.05
CA SER A 249 13.96 2.09 5.81
C SER A 249 12.59 1.45 5.83
N LEU A 250 11.65 2.14 6.48
CA LEU A 250 10.22 1.91 6.33
C LEU A 250 9.61 3.18 5.76
N ARG A 251 8.89 3.05 4.64
CA ARG A 251 8.32 4.16 3.88
C ARG A 251 6.82 3.99 3.79
N ALA A 252 6.09 5.08 4.02
CA ALA A 252 4.64 5.14 3.87
C ALA A 252 4.30 6.01 2.67
N HIS A 253 3.41 5.52 1.81
CA HIS A 253 2.88 6.29 0.69
C HIS A 253 1.36 6.25 0.71
N LEU A 254 0.72 7.40 0.48
CA LEU A 254 -0.70 7.40 0.16
C LEU A 254 -0.88 6.78 -1.23
N THR A 255 -1.84 5.87 -1.34
CA THR A 255 -2.10 5.13 -2.56
C THR A 255 -3.32 5.67 -3.27
N GLN A 256 -3.15 6.05 -4.54
CA GLN A 256 -4.24 6.17 -5.48
C GLN A 256 -4.51 4.80 -6.08
N THR A 257 -5.63 4.19 -5.70
CA THR A 257 -6.03 2.88 -6.21
C THR A 257 -6.29 2.92 -7.71
N ALA A 258 -5.86 1.90 -8.44
CA ALA A 258 -6.04 1.87 -9.89
C ALA A 258 -7.53 1.82 -10.29
N THR A 259 -7.84 2.41 -11.44
CA THR A 259 -9.14 2.33 -12.13
C THR A 259 -8.90 1.94 -13.59
N PRO A 260 -9.92 1.58 -14.38
CA PRO A 260 -9.74 1.19 -15.78
C PRO A 260 -9.02 2.22 -16.65
N ILE A 261 -9.04 3.49 -16.23
CA ILE A 261 -8.44 4.62 -16.95
C ILE A 261 -7.25 5.24 -16.23
N GLN A 262 -6.95 4.86 -14.99
CA GLN A 262 -5.86 5.45 -14.20
C GLN A 262 -5.04 4.37 -13.48
N PRO A 263 -3.71 4.32 -13.71
CA PRO A 263 -2.83 3.37 -13.01
C PRO A 263 -2.77 3.60 -11.51
N LEU A 264 -2.41 2.53 -10.82
CA LEU A 264 -1.90 2.59 -9.45
C LEU A 264 -0.79 3.64 -9.38
N ARG A 265 -0.93 4.57 -8.44
CA ARG A 265 0.08 5.61 -8.19
C ARG A 265 0.30 5.77 -6.70
N LEU A 266 1.54 6.00 -6.33
CA LEU A 266 1.93 6.37 -4.98
C LEU A 266 2.25 7.86 -4.98
N THR A 267 1.75 8.56 -3.97
CA THR A 267 2.16 9.95 -3.74
C THR A 267 3.61 10.01 -3.28
N ARG A 268 4.15 11.23 -3.18
CA ARG A 268 5.33 11.45 -2.35
C ARG A 268 5.08 10.86 -0.96
N GLY A 269 6.02 10.03 -0.50
CA GLY A 269 5.91 9.32 0.76
C GLY A 269 6.63 10.01 1.90
N ALA A 270 6.55 9.39 3.07
CA ALA A 270 7.33 9.70 4.26
C ALA A 270 8.14 8.46 4.67
N ALA A 271 9.31 8.66 5.26
CA ALA A 271 10.19 7.57 5.67
C ALA A 271 10.67 7.69 7.11
N ALA A 272 10.85 6.54 7.75
CA ALA A 272 11.62 6.35 8.96
C ALA A 272 12.83 5.48 8.60
N VAL A 273 14.02 6.01 8.87
CA VAL A 273 15.29 5.38 8.50
C VAL A 273 16.13 5.17 9.75
N VAL A 274 16.69 3.97 9.88
CA VAL A 274 17.69 3.65 10.88
C VAL A 274 18.99 3.35 10.15
N GLU A 275 20.03 4.08 10.51
CA GLU A 275 21.36 3.90 9.96
C GLU A 275 22.33 3.49 11.07
N ILE A 276 23.02 2.38 10.88
CA ILE A 276 23.84 1.76 11.91
C ILE A 276 25.20 1.40 11.33
N LYS A 277 26.28 1.82 11.98
CA LYS A 277 27.61 1.29 11.64
C LYS A 277 27.66 -0.20 11.94
N ARG A 278 28.25 -0.99 11.04
CA ARG A 278 28.39 -2.44 11.24
C ARG A 278 29.06 -2.79 12.56
N THR A 279 30.05 -2.01 13.00
CA THR A 279 30.75 -2.21 14.29
C THR A 279 29.86 -2.02 15.52
N ASP A 280 28.80 -1.22 15.39
CA ASP A 280 27.95 -0.80 16.51
C ASP A 280 26.62 -1.58 16.51
N TYR A 281 26.42 -2.45 15.52
CA TYR A 281 25.15 -3.09 15.24
C TYR A 281 24.65 -3.98 16.38
N GLU A 282 25.47 -4.89 16.89
CA GLU A 282 25.01 -5.81 17.96
C GLU A 282 24.65 -5.06 19.24
N ALA A 283 25.41 -4.01 19.60
CA ALA A 283 25.10 -3.18 20.76
C ALA A 283 23.74 -2.48 20.62
N LEU A 284 23.44 -1.91 19.45
CA LEU A 284 22.14 -1.30 19.19
C LEU A 284 21.03 -2.36 19.10
N ARG A 285 21.30 -3.51 18.50
CA ARG A 285 20.33 -4.61 18.39
C ARG A 285 19.93 -5.14 19.77
N GLU A 286 20.88 -5.36 20.68
CA GLU A 286 20.59 -5.78 22.06
C GLU A 286 19.73 -4.75 22.80
N LEU A 287 20.03 -3.46 22.63
CA LEU A 287 19.22 -2.37 23.21
C LEU A 287 17.79 -2.38 22.66
N LEU A 288 17.63 -2.49 21.34
CA LEU A 288 16.31 -2.54 20.70
C LEU A 288 15.53 -3.80 21.13
N LEU A 289 16.19 -4.94 21.29
CA LEU A 289 15.55 -6.16 21.78
C LEU A 289 15.05 -6.01 23.22
N ALA A 290 15.82 -5.33 24.08
CA ALA A 290 15.43 -5.08 25.47
C ALA A 290 14.25 -4.11 25.60
N ASP A 291 14.21 -3.06 24.77
CA ASP A 291 13.13 -2.07 24.75
C ASP A 291 11.86 -2.59 24.02
N GLY A 292 12.02 -3.56 23.13
CA GLY A 292 10.93 -4.18 22.37
C GLY A 292 10.40 -3.31 21.21
N PRO A 293 9.27 -3.70 20.60
CA PRO A 293 8.78 -3.10 19.35
C PRO A 293 8.40 -1.61 19.42
N THR A 294 8.26 -1.05 20.62
CA THR A 294 7.96 0.36 20.86
C THR A 294 9.21 1.25 20.93
N ALA A 295 10.42 0.66 20.92
CA ALA A 295 11.69 1.36 21.10
C ALA A 295 11.81 2.63 20.24
N PHE A 296 11.42 2.56 18.97
CA PHE A 296 11.51 3.68 18.04
C PHE A 296 10.47 4.79 18.27
N ASN A 297 9.37 4.50 18.96
CA ASN A 297 8.43 5.54 19.42
C ASN A 297 8.96 6.24 20.68
N GLU A 298 9.65 5.50 21.55
CA GLU A 298 10.19 6.01 22.82
C GLU A 298 11.52 6.75 22.64
N LYS A 299 12.31 6.35 21.64
CA LYS A 299 13.63 6.91 21.30
C LYS A 299 13.64 7.40 19.84
N PRO A 300 12.88 8.47 19.52
CA PRO A 300 12.78 8.98 18.16
C PRO A 300 14.12 9.47 17.59
N GLU A 301 15.10 9.77 18.42
CA GLU A 301 16.46 10.15 18.03
C GLU A 301 17.24 9.03 17.31
N LEU A 302 16.80 7.77 17.42
CA LEU A 302 17.36 6.64 16.67
C LEU A 302 16.89 6.63 15.21
N LEU A 303 15.96 7.50 14.85
CA LEU A 303 15.38 7.59 13.52
C LEU A 303 15.81 8.86 12.81
N THR A 304 16.12 8.74 11.53
CA THR A 304 16.05 9.86 10.59
C THR A 304 14.68 9.84 9.93
N ARG A 305 14.02 11.01 9.88
CA ARG A 305 12.72 11.20 9.22
C ARG A 305 12.91 12.02 7.95
N SER A 306 12.22 11.63 6.88
CA SER A 306 12.24 12.36 5.62
C SER A 306 10.90 12.23 4.88
N GLY A 307 10.71 13.02 3.82
CA GLY A 307 9.49 13.00 3.02
C GLY A 307 8.37 13.93 3.47
N ASP A 308 7.15 13.54 3.12
CA ASP A 308 5.94 14.35 3.25
C ASP A 308 5.60 14.68 4.73
N PRO A 309 5.37 15.97 5.08
CA PRO A 309 4.99 16.36 6.43
C PRO A 309 3.52 16.07 6.78
N ASP A 310 2.73 15.43 5.90
CA ASP A 310 1.34 15.07 6.18
C ASP A 310 1.18 14.31 7.51
N SER A 311 0.42 14.90 8.43
CA SER A 311 0.23 14.38 9.78
C SER A 311 -0.40 12.98 9.82
N THR A 312 -1.29 12.66 8.87
CA THR A 312 -1.94 11.33 8.83
C THR A 312 -0.93 10.28 8.40
N MET A 313 -0.14 10.56 7.36
CA MET A 313 0.93 9.69 6.88
C MET A 313 2.00 9.46 7.96
N GLN A 314 2.41 10.51 8.66
CA GLN A 314 3.34 10.38 9.79
C GLN A 314 2.76 9.52 10.92
N THR A 315 1.47 9.66 11.21
CA THR A 315 0.79 8.81 12.20
C THR A 315 0.77 7.35 11.74
N VAL A 316 0.43 7.08 10.48
CA VAL A 316 0.47 5.72 9.90
C VAL A 316 1.87 5.12 10.02
N LEU A 317 2.91 5.90 9.69
CA LEU A 317 4.29 5.46 9.79
C LEU A 317 4.69 5.15 11.24
N ASN A 318 4.31 6.02 12.20
CA ASN A 318 4.58 5.84 13.63
C ASN A 318 3.90 4.59 14.20
N ASP A 319 2.64 4.37 13.84
CA ASP A 319 1.88 3.19 14.25
C ASP A 319 2.53 1.88 13.76
N GLN A 320 3.35 1.95 12.70
CA GLN A 320 3.97 0.79 12.06
C GLN A 320 5.50 0.70 12.25
N LEU A 321 6.10 1.52 13.11
CA LEU A 321 7.52 1.37 13.51
C LEU A 321 7.88 0.00 14.09
N PRO A 322 6.97 -0.80 14.69
CA PRO A 322 7.26 -2.20 14.99
C PRO A 322 7.77 -3.03 13.80
N LEU A 323 7.36 -2.71 12.56
CA LEU A 323 7.90 -3.36 11.37
C LEU A 323 9.38 -3.02 11.16
N LEU A 324 9.75 -1.75 11.34
CA LEU A 324 11.15 -1.31 11.27
C LEU A 324 11.99 -1.95 12.38
N TRP A 325 11.43 -2.10 13.58
CA TRP A 325 12.04 -2.84 14.67
C TRP A 325 12.34 -4.29 14.30
N HIS A 326 11.38 -5.00 13.69
CA HIS A 326 11.61 -6.35 13.19
C HIS A 326 12.71 -6.40 12.12
N LEU A 327 12.72 -5.46 11.17
CA LEU A 327 13.78 -5.39 10.14
C LEU A 327 15.17 -5.26 10.77
N VAL A 328 15.32 -4.39 11.77
CA VAL A 328 16.61 -4.18 12.43
C VAL A 328 16.98 -5.41 13.24
N THR A 329 16.10 -5.90 14.13
CA THR A 329 16.43 -6.97 15.08
C THR A 329 16.60 -8.36 14.46
N LYS A 330 16.02 -8.60 13.27
CA LYS A 330 16.09 -9.89 12.56
C LYS A 330 17.26 -9.99 11.58
N LEU A 331 18.04 -8.93 11.36
CA LEU A 331 19.24 -9.01 10.54
C LEU A 331 20.32 -9.85 11.24
N GLU A 332 20.81 -10.85 10.51
CA GLU A 332 21.96 -11.66 10.88
C GLU A 332 23.23 -10.88 10.59
N HIS A 333 23.85 -10.37 11.66
CA HIS A 333 25.03 -9.53 11.55
C HIS A 333 26.19 -10.27 10.91
N GLN A 334 26.88 -9.59 10.00
CA GLN A 334 28.15 -10.04 9.45
C GLN A 334 29.12 -8.86 9.50
N LEU A 335 30.23 -9.04 10.22
CA LEU A 335 31.34 -8.10 10.15
C LEU A 335 31.99 -8.19 8.76
N PRO A 336 32.50 -7.07 8.21
CA PRO A 336 33.26 -7.11 6.98
C PRO A 336 34.41 -8.11 7.11
N ALA A 337 34.62 -8.94 6.09
CA ALA A 337 35.81 -9.79 6.05
C ALA A 337 37.06 -8.90 6.18
N PRO A 338 38.06 -9.27 7.00
CA PRO A 338 39.21 -8.41 7.30
C PRO A 338 40.09 -8.05 6.08
N ASP A 339 39.83 -8.60 4.89
CA ASP A 339 40.57 -8.34 3.65
C ASP A 339 39.65 -8.29 2.40
N ALA A 340 38.57 -7.51 2.42
CA ALA A 340 37.87 -7.18 1.19
C ALA A 340 38.76 -6.24 0.34
N THR A 341 39.61 -6.84 -0.50
CA THR A 341 40.31 -6.13 -1.58
C THR A 341 39.29 -5.27 -2.32
N PRO A 342 39.51 -3.95 -2.50
CA PRO A 342 38.54 -3.11 -3.19
C PRO A 342 38.28 -3.67 -4.58
N VAL A 343 37.03 -4.05 -4.85
CA VAL A 343 36.59 -4.38 -6.20
C VAL A 343 36.83 -3.13 -7.04
N PRO A 344 37.55 -3.21 -8.17
CA PRO A 344 37.84 -2.04 -8.97
C PRO A 344 36.53 -1.42 -9.45
N THR A 345 36.30 -0.18 -9.05
CA THR A 345 35.25 0.68 -9.60
C THR A 345 35.44 0.71 -11.12
N ILE A 346 34.56 0.03 -11.85
CA ILE A 346 34.44 0.21 -13.29
C ILE A 346 33.87 1.61 -13.49
N THR A 347 34.73 2.57 -13.81
CA THR A 347 34.30 3.86 -14.34
C THR A 347 33.40 3.60 -15.54
N PRO A 348 32.13 4.04 -15.56
CA PRO A 348 31.31 3.93 -16.76
C PRO A 348 32.03 4.68 -17.87
N THR A 349 32.47 3.94 -18.89
CA THR A 349 33.00 4.54 -20.10
C THR A 349 31.82 5.22 -20.78
N SER A 350 31.83 6.55 -20.74
CA SER A 350 30.93 7.41 -21.52
C SER A 350 30.92 6.93 -22.97
N THR A 351 29.83 6.30 -23.39
CA THR A 351 29.63 5.96 -24.81
C THR A 351 29.51 7.28 -25.55
N ALA A 352 30.51 7.57 -26.38
CA ALA A 352 30.54 8.77 -27.20
C ALA A 352 29.29 8.83 -28.09
N THR A 353 28.53 9.91 -27.95
CA THR A 353 27.47 10.32 -28.86
C THR A 353 28.02 10.35 -30.29
N ARG A 354 27.49 9.48 -31.15
CA ARG A 354 27.78 9.46 -32.59
C ARG A 354 27.27 10.79 -33.20
N PRO A 355 28.10 11.56 -33.92
CA PRO A 355 27.61 12.72 -34.66
C PRO A 355 26.63 12.28 -35.75
N ALA A 356 25.57 13.08 -35.94
CA ALA A 356 24.61 12.91 -37.02
C ALA A 356 25.33 12.92 -38.38
N LEU A 357 24.99 11.96 -39.25
CA LEU A 357 25.38 11.99 -40.66
C LEU A 357 24.71 13.19 -41.34
N PRO A 358 25.42 13.95 -42.18
CA PRO A 358 24.79 15.00 -42.99
C PRO A 358 23.83 14.37 -44.01
N GLN A 359 22.67 15.01 -44.17
CA GLN A 359 21.77 14.76 -45.29
C GLN A 359 22.45 15.24 -46.57
N ASP A 360 22.82 14.31 -47.45
CA ASP A 360 23.14 14.66 -48.82
C ASP A 360 21.85 14.79 -49.63
N THR A 361 21.66 15.99 -50.15
CA THR A 361 20.73 16.35 -51.20
C THR A 361 21.22 15.80 -52.53
N SER A 362 20.40 15.00 -53.21
CA SER A 362 20.32 14.89 -54.68
C SER A 362 18.99 14.29 -55.08
#